data_AF-A0A952VB96-F1
#
_entry.id   AF-A0A952VB96-F1
#
_cell.length_a   1.000
_cell.length_b   1.000
_cell.length_c   1.000
_cell.angle_alpha   90.00
_cell.angle_beta   90.00
_cell.angle_gamma   90.00
#
_symmetry.space_group_name_H-M   'P 1'
#
loop_
_entity.id
_entity.type
_entity.pdbx_description
1 polymer ?
#
loop_
_entity_poly.entity_id
_entity_poly.type
_entity_poly.pdbx_seq_one_letter_code
_entity_poly.pdbx_strand_id
1 'polypeptide(L)'
;MKEKYIQIAGIMLTAVFAVFIIFLYAAEPRSLEEISSKAATTVENITTKGSVVIGTYEVDQAKFDEGITAFRSDNFVAARDSFDRADPEKRDPKTQFYIAYSFYRQGWGRVYSDDELYRSALDVLGRVAMLDPNFRSDDAGLLLRTPAELRHELEEGLKVTADDLNPLRVFRERK
;
A
#
# COMPACT_ATOMS: atom_id res chain seq x y z
N MET A 1 -35.69 -2.75 -36.77
CA MET A 1 -34.30 -2.33 -37.07
C MET A 1 -33.54 -3.54 -37.57
N LYS A 2 -32.85 -3.43 -38.71
CA LYS A 2 -32.33 -4.59 -39.47
C LYS A 2 -31.18 -5.26 -38.70
N GLU A 3 -31.24 -6.57 -38.47
CA GLU A 3 -30.23 -7.40 -37.74
C GLU A 3 -28.77 -7.09 -38.11
N LYS A 4 -28.55 -6.68 -39.36
CA LYS A 4 -27.24 -6.23 -39.87
C LYS A 4 -26.61 -5.11 -39.03
N TYR A 5 -27.40 -4.21 -38.46
CA TYR A 5 -26.87 -3.12 -37.62
C TYR A 5 -26.37 -3.61 -36.26
N ILE A 6 -26.97 -4.67 -35.70
CA ILE A 6 -26.55 -5.26 -34.43
C ILE A 6 -25.24 -6.04 -34.61
N GLN A 7 -25.11 -6.77 -35.72
CA GLN A 7 -23.85 -7.46 -36.06
C GLN A 7 -22.70 -6.48 -36.32
N ILE A 8 -22.95 -5.40 -37.08
CA ILE A 8 -21.94 -4.38 -37.35
C ILE A 8 -21.52 -3.68 -36.04
N ALA A 9 -22.48 -3.34 -35.18
CA ALA A 9 -22.18 -2.74 -33.87
C ALA A 9 -21.34 -3.67 -32.98
N GLY A 10 -21.67 -4.97 -32.96
CA GLY A 10 -20.92 -5.98 -32.21
C GLY A 10 -19.46 -6.09 -32.68
N ILE A 11 -19.25 -6.22 -34.00
CA ILE A 11 -17.90 -6.31 -34.58
C ILE A 11 -17.10 -5.04 -34.29
N MET A 12 -17.72 -3.86 -34.42
CA MET A 12 -17.02 -2.60 -34.18
C MET A 12 -16.66 -2.43 -32.71
N LEU A 13 -17.53 -2.83 -31.78
CA LEU A 13 -17.26 -2.82 -30.35
C LEU A 13 -16.08 -3.75 -29.99
N THR A 14 -16.04 -4.96 -30.55
CA THR A 14 -14.93 -5.89 -30.31
C THR A 14 -13.61 -5.37 -30.89
N ALA A 15 -13.63 -4.75 -32.07
CA ALA A 15 -12.44 -4.16 -32.67
C ALA A 15 -11.90 -2.98 -31.84
N VAL A 16 -12.77 -2.08 -31.37
CA VAL A 16 -12.39 -0.97 -30.49
C VAL A 16 -11.83 -1.48 -29.17
N PHE A 17 -12.44 -2.52 -28.59
CA PHE A 17 -11.96 -3.13 -27.36
C PHE A 17 -10.58 -3.79 -27.52
N ALA A 18 -10.35 -4.49 -28.63
CA ALA A 18 -9.04 -5.08 -28.92
C ALA A 18 -7.95 -4.01 -29.11
N VAL A 19 -8.26 -2.92 -29.82
CA VAL A 19 -7.34 -1.78 -29.99
C VAL A 19 -7.06 -1.11 -28.64
N PHE A 20 -8.06 -1.00 -27.76
CA PHE A 20 -7.90 -0.45 -26.42
C PHE A 20 -6.97 -1.31 -25.54
N ILE A 21 -7.07 -2.64 -25.60
CA ILE A 21 -6.14 -3.54 -24.90
C ILE A 21 -4.72 -3.39 -25.42
N ILE A 22 -4.54 -3.32 -26.74
CA ILE A 22 -3.21 -3.11 -27.35
C ILE A 22 -2.65 -1.74 -26.94
N PHE A 23 -3.47 -0.70 -26.89
CA PHE A 23 -3.08 0.63 -26.44
C PHE A 23 -2.65 0.62 -24.97
N LEU A 24 -3.37 -0.08 -24.08
CA LEU A 24 -2.97 -0.22 -22.67
C LEU A 24 -1.60 -0.89 -22.54
N TYR A 25 -1.34 -1.94 -23.31
CA TYR A 25 -0.04 -2.61 -23.33
C TYR A 25 1.08 -1.75 -23.95
N ALA A 26 0.76 -0.90 -24.93
CA ALA A 26 1.74 -0.04 -25.57
C ALA A 26 2.02 1.25 -24.78
N ALA A 27 1.06 1.72 -23.99
CA ALA A 27 1.14 2.94 -23.19
C ALA A 27 1.61 2.70 -21.74
N GLU A 28 1.95 1.47 -21.38
CA GLU A 28 2.54 1.14 -20.07
C GLU A 28 3.93 1.83 -19.97
N PRO A 29 4.11 2.83 -19.07
CA PRO A 29 5.39 3.48 -18.92
C PRO A 29 6.39 2.46 -18.36
N ARG A 30 7.53 2.30 -19.04
CA ARG A 30 8.66 1.44 -18.65
C ARG A 30 9.39 1.89 -17.37
N SER A 31 8.71 2.50 -16.40
CA SER A 31 9.33 3.10 -15.21
C SER A 31 9.31 2.20 -13.97
N LEU A 32 8.83 0.96 -14.06
CA LEU A 32 8.91 0.02 -12.93
C LEU A 32 10.34 -0.50 -12.68
N GLU A 33 11.25 -0.39 -13.66
CA GLU A 33 12.66 -0.74 -13.48
C GLU A 33 13.42 0.24 -12.57
N GLU A 34 13.05 1.52 -12.53
CA GLU A 34 13.71 2.51 -11.67
C GLU A 34 13.33 2.41 -10.18
N ILE A 35 12.19 1.77 -9.88
CA ILE A 35 11.75 1.54 -8.49
C ILE A 35 12.49 0.32 -7.90
N SER A 36 12.73 -0.70 -8.73
CA SER A 36 13.50 -1.90 -8.35
C SER A 36 14.98 -1.57 -8.08
N SER A 37 15.61 -0.73 -8.90
CA SER A 37 17.02 -0.38 -8.71
C SER A 37 17.26 0.43 -7.43
N LYS A 38 16.31 1.28 -7.01
CA LYS A 38 16.42 2.00 -5.72
C LYS A 38 16.14 1.10 -4.51
N ALA A 39 15.33 0.06 -4.66
CA ALA A 39 15.08 -0.93 -3.61
C ALA A 39 16.24 -1.91 -3.43
N ALA A 40 16.91 -2.34 -4.51
CA ALA A 40 18.02 -3.29 -4.46
C ALA A 40 19.31 -2.69 -3.88
N THR A 41 19.59 -1.40 -4.15
CA THR A 41 20.85 -0.76 -3.71
C THR A 41 20.89 -0.45 -2.20
N THR A 42 19.77 -0.63 -1.47
CA THR A 42 19.70 -0.37 -0.02
C THR A 42 20.10 -1.59 0.82
N VAL A 43 20.13 -2.80 0.24
CA VAL A 43 20.36 -4.04 1.00
C VAL A 43 21.86 -4.37 1.19
N GLU A 44 22.76 -3.78 0.39
CA GLU A 44 24.18 -4.16 0.42
C GLU A 44 25.03 -3.45 1.49
N ASN A 45 24.49 -2.45 2.21
CA ASN A 45 25.27 -1.66 3.18
C ASN A 45 25.14 -2.11 4.65
N ILE A 46 24.42 -3.21 4.96
CA ILE A 46 24.13 -3.59 6.36
C ILE A 46 25.22 -4.50 6.96
N THR A 47 26.15 -5.06 6.18
CA THR A 47 27.08 -6.09 6.66
C THR A 47 28.52 -5.63 6.89
N THR A 48 28.80 -4.34 7.11
CA THR A 48 30.08 -3.98 7.73
C THR A 48 30.03 -2.60 8.39
N LYS A 49 29.72 -2.55 9.69
CA LYS A 49 30.36 -1.66 10.68
C LYS A 49 29.72 -1.90 12.05
N GLY A 50 30.42 -2.69 12.86
CA GLY A 50 30.35 -2.50 14.29
C GLY A 50 30.86 -1.09 14.59
N SER A 51 29.94 -0.16 14.82
CA SER A 51 30.21 1.08 15.50
C SER A 51 29.01 1.39 16.37
N VAL A 52 29.23 1.23 17.66
CA VAL A 52 28.40 1.76 18.74
C VAL A 52 28.25 3.27 18.50
N VAL A 53 27.16 3.68 17.86
CA VAL A 53 26.73 5.08 17.82
C VAL A 53 25.71 5.22 18.94
N ILE A 54 26.18 5.65 20.11
CA ILE A 54 25.33 6.22 21.16
C ILE A 54 25.00 7.64 20.70
N GLY A 55 24.13 7.71 19.69
CA GLY A 55 23.31 8.87 19.42
C GLY A 55 21.90 8.45 19.79
N THR A 56 21.24 9.21 20.65
CA THR A 56 19.85 8.95 21.04
C THR A 56 19.02 9.06 19.77
N TYR A 57 18.70 7.92 19.17
CA TYR A 57 17.80 7.87 18.03
C TYR A 57 16.48 8.48 18.45
N GLU A 58 16.11 9.59 17.82
CA GLU A 58 14.88 10.31 18.09
C GLU A 58 14.18 10.56 16.76
N VAL A 59 12.89 10.23 16.73
CA VAL A 59 12.03 10.45 15.57
C VAL A 59 11.92 11.94 15.32
N ASP A 60 12.00 12.36 14.06
CA ASP A 60 11.70 13.75 13.71
C ASP A 60 10.18 13.97 13.84
N GLN A 61 9.77 14.53 14.98
CA GLN A 61 8.37 14.77 15.29
C GLN A 61 7.70 15.72 14.28
N ALA A 62 8.43 16.69 13.72
CA ALA A 62 7.85 17.61 12.74
C ALA A 62 7.49 16.85 11.45
N LYS A 63 8.35 15.93 11.01
CA LYS A 63 8.06 15.04 9.88
C LYS A 63 6.97 14.03 10.17
N PHE A 64 6.91 13.53 11.40
CA PHE A 64 5.80 12.68 11.82
C PHE A 64 4.46 13.42 11.73
N ASP A 65 4.39 14.66 12.22
CA ASP A 65 3.17 15.47 12.20
C ASP A 65 2.76 15.88 10.77
N GLU A 66 3.73 16.16 9.89
CA GLU A 66 3.50 16.31 8.44
C GLU A 66 2.86 15.03 7.86
N GLY A 67 3.39 13.86 8.23
CA GLY A 67 2.85 12.57 7.82
C GLY A 67 1.42 12.33 8.32
N ILE A 68 1.12 12.65 9.58
CA ILE A 68 -0.25 12.56 10.14
C ILE A 68 -1.21 13.48 9.39
N THR A 69 -0.78 14.70 9.06
CA THR A 69 -1.61 15.66 8.32
C THR A 69 -1.95 15.13 6.92
N ALA A 70 -0.96 14.60 6.21
CA ALA A 70 -1.17 13.97 4.91
C ALA A 70 -2.05 12.71 5.01
N PHE A 71 -1.83 11.87 6.02
CA PHE A 71 -2.60 10.65 6.27
C PHE A 71 -4.08 10.95 6.50
N ARG A 72 -4.39 11.97 7.31
CA ARG A 72 -5.78 12.42 7.58
C ARG A 72 -6.46 13.05 6.37
N SER A 73 -5.66 13.51 5.40
CA SER A 73 -6.14 14.05 4.12
C SER A 73 -6.22 12.99 3.02
N ASP A 74 -6.12 11.71 3.39
CA ASP A 74 -6.07 10.55 2.48
C ASP A 74 -4.94 10.61 1.42
N ASN A 75 -3.90 11.42 1.66
CA ASN A 75 -2.71 11.49 0.80
C ASN A 75 -1.64 10.51 1.30
N PHE A 76 -1.88 9.22 1.08
CA PHE A 76 -1.08 8.13 1.65
C PHE A 76 0.34 8.00 1.06
N VAL A 77 0.58 8.51 -0.14
CA VAL A 77 1.93 8.54 -0.73
C VAL A 77 2.78 9.59 -0.01
N ALA A 78 2.24 10.81 0.14
CA ALA A 78 2.93 11.87 0.86
C ALA A 78 3.09 11.53 2.35
N ALA A 79 2.09 10.90 2.96
CA ALA A 79 2.17 10.44 4.35
C ALA A 79 3.35 9.50 4.56
N ARG A 80 3.52 8.48 3.70
CA ARG A 80 4.63 7.53 3.78
C ARG A 80 5.99 8.18 3.55
N ASP A 81 6.12 9.11 2.60
CA ASP A 81 7.37 9.88 2.41
C ASP A 81 7.73 10.70 3.65
N SER A 82 6.76 11.37 4.28
CA SER A 82 6.99 12.11 5.53
C SER A 82 7.33 11.18 6.69
N PHE A 83 6.66 10.04 6.83
CA PHE A 83 6.96 9.05 7.87
C PHE A 83 8.34 8.39 7.68
N ASP A 84 8.74 8.07 6.46
CA ASP A 84 10.09 7.55 6.16
C ASP A 84 11.18 8.57 6.51
N ARG A 85 10.90 9.87 6.37
CA ARG A 85 11.81 10.93 6.83
C ARG A 85 11.79 11.12 8.35
N ALA A 86 10.66 10.84 8.98
CA ALA A 86 10.51 10.90 10.44
C ALA A 86 11.28 9.77 11.14
N ASP A 87 11.26 8.57 10.56
CA ASP A 87 11.89 7.36 11.08
C ASP A 87 12.79 6.68 10.03
N PRO A 88 13.91 7.30 9.58
CA PRO A 88 14.75 6.75 8.52
C PRO A 88 15.39 5.40 8.87
N GLU A 89 15.64 5.17 10.16
CA GLU A 89 16.21 3.91 10.65
C GLU A 89 15.13 2.83 10.86
N LYS A 90 13.85 3.16 10.69
CA LYS A 90 12.70 2.26 10.84
C LYS A 90 12.63 1.60 12.23
N ARG A 91 12.91 2.38 13.27
CA ARG A 91 13.04 1.94 14.67
C ARG A 91 11.86 2.37 15.54
N ASP A 92 11.00 3.26 15.06
CA ASP A 92 9.83 3.69 15.81
C ASP A 92 8.58 2.86 15.43
N PRO A 93 8.03 2.06 16.37
CA PRO A 93 6.90 1.20 16.07
C PRO A 93 5.64 2.00 15.68
N LYS A 94 5.46 3.21 16.22
CA LYS A 94 4.31 4.07 15.88
C LYS A 94 4.38 4.53 14.43
N THR A 95 5.52 5.05 13.99
CA THR A 95 5.75 5.49 12.62
C THR A 95 5.63 4.34 11.63
N GLN A 96 6.25 3.20 11.93
CA GLN A 96 6.10 2.00 11.10
C GLN A 96 4.64 1.52 11.02
N PHE A 97 3.88 1.61 12.12
CA PHE A 97 2.45 1.27 12.11
C PHE A 97 1.64 2.19 11.19
N TYR A 98 1.88 3.50 11.23
CA TYR A 98 1.20 4.44 10.32
C TYR A 98 1.59 4.26 8.85
N ILE A 99 2.84 3.89 8.57
CA ILE A 99 3.26 3.52 7.20
C ILE A 99 2.46 2.31 6.72
N ALA A 100 2.38 1.24 7.51
CA ALA A 100 1.59 0.05 7.18
C ALA A 100 0.10 0.39 6.98
N TYR A 101 -0.46 1.23 7.86
CA TYR A 101 -1.85 1.67 7.77
C TYR A 101 -2.11 2.51 6.50
N SER A 102 -1.13 3.32 6.08
CA SER A 102 -1.21 4.12 4.85
C SER A 102 -1.33 3.24 3.62
N PHE A 103 -0.58 2.12 3.56
CA PHE A 103 -0.72 1.13 2.49
C PHE A 103 -2.11 0.47 2.51
N TYR A 104 -2.59 0.06 3.69
CA TYR A 104 -3.93 -0.52 3.86
C TYR A 104 -5.03 0.42 3.38
N ARG A 105 -4.95 1.70 3.73
CA ARG A 105 -5.96 2.71 3.34
C ARG A 105 -5.87 3.10 1.87
N GLN A 106 -4.66 3.11 1.30
CA GLN A 106 -4.48 3.36 -0.13
C GLN A 106 -5.00 2.21 -0.98
N GLY A 107 -4.73 0.97 -0.58
CA GLY A 107 -5.23 -0.19 -1.29
C GLY A 107 -6.74 -0.32 -1.10
N TRP A 108 -7.43 -0.80 -2.11
CA TRP A 108 -8.85 -1.14 -2.09
C TRP A 108 -9.11 -2.64 -1.84
N GLY A 109 -8.04 -3.41 -1.61
CA GLY A 109 -8.03 -4.84 -1.33
C GLY A 109 -8.64 -5.73 -2.41
N ARG A 110 -9.13 -5.19 -3.54
CA ARG A 110 -9.97 -5.92 -4.51
C ARG A 110 -10.00 -5.32 -5.93
N VAL A 111 -9.31 -4.19 -6.18
CA VAL A 111 -9.07 -3.70 -7.54
C VAL A 111 -7.63 -4.09 -7.91
N TYR A 112 -7.40 -4.46 -9.17
CA TYR A 112 -6.21 -5.17 -9.70
C TYR A 112 -4.80 -4.68 -9.27
N SER A 113 -4.65 -3.52 -8.64
CA SER A 113 -3.36 -2.96 -8.19
C SER A 113 -3.13 -2.99 -6.67
N ASP A 114 -4.03 -3.61 -5.89
CA ASP A 114 -4.02 -3.53 -4.42
C ASP A 114 -3.16 -4.58 -3.71
N ASP A 115 -2.88 -5.70 -4.37
CA ASP A 115 -2.13 -6.82 -3.80
C ASP A 115 -0.73 -6.42 -3.36
N GLU A 116 -0.03 -5.63 -4.18
CA GLU A 116 1.32 -5.15 -3.87
C GLU A 116 1.31 -4.17 -2.69
N LEU A 117 0.29 -3.32 -2.59
CA LEU A 117 0.10 -2.41 -1.46
C LEU A 117 -0.12 -3.20 -0.17
N TYR A 118 -0.95 -4.24 -0.21
CA TYR A 118 -1.25 -5.08 0.94
C TYR A 118 -0.04 -5.92 1.37
N ARG A 119 0.72 -6.47 0.43
CA ARG A 119 2.01 -7.14 0.72
C ARG A 119 3.02 -6.18 1.33
N SER A 120 3.11 -4.95 0.81
CA SER A 120 3.98 -3.91 1.35
C SER A 120 3.57 -3.52 2.78
N ALA A 121 2.26 -3.44 3.05
CA ALA A 121 1.73 -3.19 4.38
C ALA A 121 2.15 -4.30 5.36
N LEU A 122 2.02 -5.57 4.96
CA LEU A 122 2.40 -6.72 5.77
C LEU A 122 3.90 -6.77 6.09
N ASP A 123 4.77 -6.41 5.13
CA ASP A 123 6.21 -6.30 5.34
C ASP A 123 6.55 -5.26 6.42
N VAL A 124 5.99 -4.06 6.29
CA VAL A 124 6.18 -2.98 7.27
C VAL A 124 5.64 -3.40 8.64
N LEU A 125 4.46 -4.02 8.67
CA LEU A 125 3.81 -4.46 9.90
C LEU A 125 4.57 -5.59 10.60
N GLY A 126 5.34 -6.38 9.85
CA GLY A 126 6.31 -7.33 10.38
C GLY A 126 7.35 -6.67 11.28
N ARG A 127 7.87 -5.49 10.87
CA ARG A 127 8.82 -4.71 11.68
C ARG A 127 8.19 -4.21 12.98
N VAL A 128 6.96 -3.71 12.93
CA VAL A 128 6.25 -3.24 14.13
C VAL A 128 6.19 -4.34 15.19
N ALA A 129 5.85 -5.57 14.79
CA ALA A 129 5.78 -6.71 15.71
C ALA A 129 7.15 -7.14 16.27
N MET A 130 8.26 -6.84 15.57
CA MET A 130 9.62 -7.07 16.07
C MET A 130 10.09 -5.98 17.04
N LEU A 131 9.70 -4.72 16.79
CA LEU A 131 10.06 -3.57 17.62
C LEU A 131 9.25 -3.53 18.93
N ASP A 132 7.93 -3.71 18.82
CA ASP A 132 7.01 -3.75 19.94
C ASP A 132 5.88 -4.77 19.68
N PRO A 133 6.02 -6.00 20.21
CA PRO A 133 5.02 -7.05 20.07
C PRO A 133 3.64 -6.70 20.65
N ASN A 134 3.58 -5.78 21.62
CA ASN A 134 2.35 -5.37 22.30
C ASN A 134 1.86 -4.00 21.83
N PHE A 135 2.40 -3.50 20.71
CA PHE A 135 2.06 -2.19 20.19
C PHE A 135 0.55 -2.01 20.03
N ARG A 136 0.06 -0.87 20.50
CA ARG A 136 -1.33 -0.44 20.33
C ARG A 136 -1.35 1.06 20.09
N SER A 137 -1.98 1.46 18.99
CA SER A 137 -2.18 2.88 18.70
C SER A 137 -3.20 3.50 19.66
N ASP A 138 -2.84 4.68 20.14
CA ASP A 138 -3.68 5.55 20.97
C ASP A 138 -4.62 6.44 20.14
N ASP A 139 -4.49 6.43 18.81
CA ASP A 139 -5.27 7.26 17.91
C ASP A 139 -6.74 6.84 17.88
N ALA A 140 -7.61 7.74 18.34
CA ALA A 140 -9.04 7.52 18.39
C ALA A 140 -9.67 7.41 16.99
N GLY A 141 -9.05 8.03 15.97
CA GLY A 141 -9.51 8.01 14.58
C GLY A 141 -9.16 6.72 13.83
N LEU A 142 -8.33 5.85 14.41
CA LEU A 142 -8.05 4.54 13.86
C LEU A 142 -9.06 3.51 14.40
N LEU A 143 -9.63 2.76 13.46
CA LEU A 143 -10.61 1.73 13.69
C LEU A 143 -9.92 0.38 13.97
N LEU A 144 -8.79 0.08 13.31
CA LEU A 144 -7.86 -1.00 13.68
C LEU A 144 -6.72 -0.38 14.50
N ARG A 145 -6.47 -0.84 15.73
CA ARG A 145 -5.51 -0.19 16.63
C ARG A 145 -4.31 -1.04 16.98
N THR A 146 -4.33 -2.31 16.62
CA THR A 146 -3.23 -3.24 16.89
C THR A 146 -2.65 -3.80 15.58
N PRO A 147 -1.36 -4.20 15.59
CA PRO A 147 -0.75 -4.87 14.45
C PRO A 147 -1.45 -6.18 14.09
N ALA A 148 -1.98 -6.91 15.07
CA ALA A 148 -2.71 -8.15 14.83
C ALA A 148 -4.02 -7.91 14.07
N GLU A 149 -4.80 -6.89 14.46
CA GLU A 149 -6.04 -6.49 13.78
C GLU A 149 -5.77 -6.07 12.34
N LEU A 150 -4.75 -5.23 12.13
CA LEU A 150 -4.38 -4.75 10.80
C LEU A 150 -3.88 -5.88 9.90
N ARG A 151 -3.05 -6.79 10.45
CA ARG A 151 -2.56 -7.98 9.73
C ARG A 151 -3.70 -8.85 9.23
N HIS A 152 -4.68 -9.11 10.10
CA HIS A 152 -5.84 -9.93 9.75
C HIS A 152 -6.62 -9.33 8.57
N GLU A 153 -6.93 -8.03 8.60
CA GLU A 153 -7.68 -7.39 7.49
C GLU A 153 -6.89 -7.36 6.18
N LEU A 154 -5.57 -7.17 6.26
CA LEU A 154 -4.68 -7.26 5.09
C LEU A 154 -4.65 -8.67 4.49
N GLU A 155 -4.52 -9.71 5.32
CA GLU A 155 -4.53 -11.10 4.85
C GLU A 155 -5.89 -11.48 4.25
N GLU A 156 -7.00 -11.03 4.84
CA GLU A 156 -8.34 -11.22 4.27
C GLU A 156 -8.52 -10.48 2.94
N GLY A 157 -7.91 -9.31 2.77
CA GLY A 157 -7.93 -8.60 1.49
C GLY A 157 -7.12 -9.28 0.39
N LEU A 158 -6.09 -10.06 0.73
CA LEU A 158 -5.31 -10.82 -0.26
C LEU A 158 -5.95 -12.15 -0.68
N LYS A 159 -6.99 -12.62 0.03
CA LYS A 159 -7.66 -13.88 -0.29
C LYS A 159 -8.65 -13.68 -1.44
N VAL A 160 -8.45 -14.44 -2.51
CA VAL A 160 -9.46 -14.60 -3.57
C VAL A 160 -10.48 -15.65 -3.12
N THR A 161 -11.73 -15.24 -2.98
CA THR A 161 -12.85 -16.08 -2.55
C THR A 161 -13.94 -16.11 -3.62
N ALA A 162 -14.76 -17.16 -3.66
CA ALA A 162 -15.87 -17.27 -4.61
C ALA A 162 -16.90 -16.12 -4.46
N ASP A 163 -16.95 -15.49 -3.29
CA ASP A 163 -17.77 -14.31 -2.99
C ASP A 163 -17.31 -13.03 -3.72
N ASP A 164 -16.10 -12.99 -4.27
CA ASP A 164 -15.58 -11.81 -4.97
C ASP A 164 -16.25 -11.59 -6.34
N LEU A 165 -17.00 -12.58 -6.83
CA LEU A 165 -17.90 -12.43 -7.98
C LEU A 165 -19.26 -11.79 -7.61
N ASN A 166 -19.49 -11.45 -6.34
CA ASN A 166 -20.74 -10.85 -5.88
C ASN A 166 -20.72 -9.31 -6.02
N PRO A 167 -21.52 -8.72 -6.92
CA PRO A 167 -21.50 -7.27 -7.20
C PRO A 167 -21.99 -6.39 -6.03
N LEU A 168 -22.61 -6.97 -5.01
CA LEU A 168 -23.13 -6.23 -3.84
C LEU A 168 -22.05 -5.94 -2.78
N ARG A 169 -20.85 -6.52 -2.89
CA ARG A 169 -19.76 -6.32 -1.91
C ARG A 169 -18.95 -5.03 -2.09
N VAL A 170 -19.16 -4.28 -3.17
CA VAL A 170 -18.53 -2.95 -3.38
C VAL A 170 -18.86 -1.97 -2.24
N PHE A 171 -19.92 -2.23 -1.48
CA PHE A 171 -20.41 -1.37 -0.39
C PHE A 171 -19.92 -1.75 1.02
N ARG A 172 -18.94 -2.66 1.19
CA ARG A 172 -18.44 -3.01 2.53
C ARG A 172 -17.72 -1.80 3.15
N GLU A 173 -18.25 -1.31 4.27
CA GLU A 173 -17.65 -0.23 5.06
C GLU A 173 -16.32 -0.71 5.65
N ARG A 174 -15.25 0.09 5.45
CA ARG A 174 -13.91 -0.26 5.94
C ARG A 174 -13.81 0.01 7.43
N LYS A 175 -13.15 -0.91 8.12
CA LYS A 175 -12.55 -0.64 9.42
C LYS A 175 -11.20 0.05 9.22
#